data_AF-A0A979GZJ1-F1
#
_entry.id   AF-A0A979GZJ1-F1
#
_cell.length_a   1.000
_cell.length_b   1.000
_cell.length_c   1.000
_cell.angle_alpha   90.00
_cell.angle_beta   90.00
_cell.angle_gamma   90.00
#
_symmetry.space_group_name_H-M   'P 1'
#
loop_
_entity.id
_entity.type
_entity.pdbx_description
1 polymer ?
#
loop_
_entity_poly.entity_id
_entity_poly.type
_entity_poly.pdbx_seq_one_letter_code
_entity_poly.pdbx_strand_id
1 'polypeptide(L)'
;MKSKGKYIPMLLLTLLLWLAWQQQWWKGPQRQPRVTAHNNTSIATTDKRDKKITEKTPAGLNRHAPLKYTRHARCRMECRHVTEAEVVGILETGSVNNEKSNPQDEPCPTYALEGYSEEGQHLRVVFAPCEDTTSVVTCIDLDKDWSCSCN
;
A
#
# COMPACT_ATOMS: atom_id res chain seq x y z
N MET A 1 13.52 -12.53 59.46
CA MET A 1 13.93 -11.76 58.27
C MET A 1 13.53 -12.56 57.03
N LYS A 2 12.42 -12.21 56.36
CA LYS A 2 11.89 -12.96 55.21
C LYS A 2 12.68 -12.58 53.95
N SER A 3 13.31 -13.57 53.33
CA SER A 3 14.11 -13.45 52.10
C SER A 3 13.28 -12.85 50.96
N LYS A 4 13.46 -11.55 50.69
CA LYS A 4 12.86 -10.82 49.56
C LYS A 4 13.62 -11.05 48.24
N GLY A 5 14.63 -11.93 48.22
CA GLY A 5 15.53 -12.11 47.07
C GLY A 5 14.98 -12.97 45.93
N LYS A 6 13.87 -13.71 46.12
CA LYS A 6 13.37 -14.65 45.09
C LYS A 6 12.61 -13.97 43.95
N TYR A 7 12.06 -12.78 44.18
CA TYR A 7 11.21 -12.10 43.19
C TYR A 7 11.95 -11.03 42.37
N ILE A 8 13.17 -10.67 42.77
CA ILE A 8 14.03 -9.72 42.05
C ILE A 8 14.21 -10.11 40.58
N PRO A 9 14.57 -11.36 40.21
CA PRO A 9 14.72 -11.72 38.79
C PRO A 9 13.39 -11.69 38.02
N MET A 10 12.27 -12.03 38.67
CA MET A 10 10.93 -12.02 38.07
C MET A 10 10.42 -10.59 37.80
N LEU A 11 10.67 -9.66 38.74
CA LEU A 11 10.34 -8.25 38.57
C LEU A 11 11.21 -7.59 37.50
N LEU A 12 12.47 -7.99 37.39
CA LEU A 12 13.38 -7.46 36.37
C LEU A 12 13.00 -7.96 34.97
N LEU A 13 12.58 -9.22 34.84
CA LEU A 13 12.11 -9.79 33.57
C LEU A 13 10.80 -9.17 33.10
N THR A 14 9.86 -8.93 34.01
CA THR A 14 8.58 -8.24 33.70
C THR A 14 8.80 -6.77 33.33
N LEU A 15 9.72 -6.07 34.00
CA LEU A 15 10.11 -4.70 33.63
C LEU A 15 10.77 -4.64 32.24
N LEU A 16 11.65 -5.59 31.91
CA LEU A 16 12.29 -5.66 30.58
C LEU A 16 11.28 -5.93 29.46
N LEU A 17 10.32 -6.83 29.68
CA LEU A 17 9.23 -7.07 28.71
C LEU A 17 8.34 -5.83 28.52
N TRP A 18 8.06 -5.08 29.59
CA TRP A 18 7.28 -3.85 29.51
C TRP A 18 8.04 -2.73 28.79
N LEU A 19 9.34 -2.58 29.04
CA LEU A 19 10.21 -1.65 28.32
C LEU A 19 10.38 -2.03 26.85
N ALA A 20 10.50 -3.32 26.52
CA ALA A 20 10.54 -3.80 25.14
C ALA A 20 9.23 -3.51 24.39
N TRP A 21 8.08 -3.46 25.09
CA TRP A 21 6.80 -3.07 24.51
C TRP A 21 6.67 -1.54 24.37
N GLN A 22 7.17 -0.75 25.33
CA GLN A 22 7.15 0.72 25.22
C GLN A 22 8.14 1.27 24.18
N GLN A 23 9.27 0.59 23.99
CA GLN A 23 10.19 0.91 22.91
C GLN A 23 9.61 0.38 21.61
N GLN A 24 9.32 1.30 20.68
CA GLN A 24 8.81 1.05 19.34
C GLN A 24 9.83 0.32 18.44
N TRP A 25 10.55 -0.67 18.98
CA TRP A 25 11.68 -1.37 18.37
C TRP A 25 11.27 -2.44 17.35
N TRP A 26 9.99 -2.45 16.92
CA TRP A 26 9.48 -3.28 15.83
C TRP A 26 9.15 -2.46 14.57
N LYS A 27 9.66 -1.23 14.46
CA LYS A 27 9.78 -0.60 13.13
C LYS A 27 10.97 -1.24 12.44
N GLY A 28 10.70 -2.31 11.69
CA GLY A 28 11.68 -2.97 10.83
C GLY A 28 12.45 -1.97 9.96
N PRO A 29 13.62 -2.34 9.43
CA PRO A 29 14.45 -1.42 8.67
C PRO A 29 13.67 -0.90 7.46
N GLN A 30 13.27 0.38 7.52
CA GLN A 30 12.79 1.14 6.38
C GLN A 30 13.92 1.15 5.34
N ARG A 31 13.84 0.23 4.37
CA ARG A 31 14.68 0.29 3.17
C ARG A 31 14.25 1.53 2.42
N GLN A 32 15.01 2.61 2.58
CA GLN A 32 14.90 3.79 1.74
C GLN A 32 15.08 3.35 0.29
N PRO A 33 14.21 3.76 -0.65
CA PRO A 33 14.46 3.54 -2.06
C PRO A 33 15.76 4.26 -2.44
N ARG A 34 16.73 3.49 -2.90
CA ARG A 34 18.00 3.97 -3.46
C ARG A 34 17.68 4.69 -4.77
N VAL A 35 17.41 5.98 -4.70
CA VAL A 35 17.43 6.85 -5.88
C VAL A 35 18.88 6.90 -6.34
N THR A 36 19.22 6.12 -7.38
CA THR A 36 20.45 6.33 -8.13
C THR A 36 20.32 7.68 -8.82
N ALA A 37 20.92 8.70 -8.20
CA ALA A 37 21.12 10.00 -8.79
C ALA A 37 22.06 9.85 -9.99
N HIS A 38 21.49 9.73 -11.20
CA HIS A 38 22.21 10.05 -12.42
C HIS A 38 22.25 11.57 -12.56
N ASN A 39 23.33 12.10 -12.02
CA ASN A 39 23.99 13.37 -12.24
C ASN A 39 23.70 14.06 -13.58
N ASN A 40 23.18 15.27 -13.43
CA ASN A 40 22.76 16.19 -14.46
C ASN A 40 23.95 17.07 -14.89
N THR A 41 24.09 17.34 -16.19
CA THR A 41 24.84 18.50 -16.68
C THR A 41 23.85 19.53 -17.24
N SER A 42 23.72 20.62 -16.48
CA SER A 42 23.47 22.02 -16.86
C SER A 42 22.41 22.35 -17.93
N ILE A 43 21.42 23.17 -17.57
CA ILE A 43 21.38 24.61 -17.87
C ILE A 43 20.12 25.25 -17.24
N ALA A 44 20.37 26.41 -16.64
CA ALA A 44 19.52 27.45 -16.05
C ALA A 44 18.02 27.45 -16.41
N THR A 45 17.14 27.83 -15.47
CA THR A 45 16.79 29.22 -15.11
C THR A 45 15.56 29.21 -14.18
N THR A 46 15.61 30.01 -13.09
CA THR A 46 14.49 30.59 -12.31
C THR A 46 13.14 29.87 -12.20
N ASP A 47 12.72 29.54 -10.98
CA ASP A 47 11.77 30.38 -10.21
C ASP A 47 11.35 29.61 -8.93
N LYS A 48 11.36 30.32 -7.81
CA LYS A 48 10.84 29.82 -6.54
C LYS A 48 9.32 29.81 -6.64
N ARG A 49 8.73 28.63 -6.65
CA ARG A 49 7.35 28.45 -6.20
C ARG A 49 7.24 27.12 -5.48
N ASP A 50 6.93 27.20 -4.20
CA ASP A 50 6.56 26.09 -3.34
C ASP A 50 5.42 25.30 -3.99
N LYS A 51 5.80 24.31 -4.81
CA LYS A 51 4.87 23.36 -5.37
C LYS A 51 4.60 22.34 -4.29
N LYS A 52 3.59 22.65 -3.46
CA LYS A 52 2.80 21.67 -2.70
C LYS A 52 2.68 20.42 -3.58
N ILE A 53 3.22 19.30 -3.09
CA ILE A 53 3.18 18.01 -3.77
C ILE A 53 1.70 17.63 -3.86
N THR A 54 1.03 18.09 -4.90
CA THR A 54 -0.23 17.54 -5.34
C THR A 54 0.14 16.15 -5.84
N GLU A 55 -0.20 15.13 -5.06
CA GLU A 55 -0.19 13.74 -5.49
C GLU A 55 -0.70 13.69 -6.92
N LYS A 56 0.13 13.19 -7.84
CA LYS A 56 -0.23 13.06 -9.25
C LYS A 56 -1.31 11.97 -9.35
N THR A 57 -2.57 12.32 -9.08
CA THR A 57 -3.70 11.51 -9.53
C THR A 57 -3.55 11.41 -11.05
N PRO A 58 -3.49 10.19 -11.61
CA PRO A 58 -3.36 10.04 -13.05
C PRO A 58 -4.61 10.64 -13.68
N ALA A 59 -4.43 11.47 -14.71
CA ALA A 59 -5.53 12.10 -15.42
C ALA A 59 -6.49 11.01 -15.91
N GLY A 60 -7.65 10.85 -15.27
CA GLY A 60 -8.66 9.82 -15.60
C GLY A 60 -9.14 8.96 -14.44
N LEU A 61 -8.42 8.86 -13.30
CA LEU A 61 -8.88 8.07 -12.17
C LEU A 61 -9.63 8.93 -11.14
N ASN A 62 -10.95 8.82 -11.11
CA ASN A 62 -11.77 9.40 -10.04
C ASN A 62 -11.79 8.46 -8.82
N ARG A 63 -11.05 8.82 -7.77
CA ARG A 63 -10.94 8.02 -6.52
C ARG A 63 -12.22 7.98 -5.68
N HIS A 64 -13.23 8.79 -6.00
CA HIS A 64 -14.51 8.81 -5.30
C HIS A 64 -15.66 8.21 -6.14
N ALA A 65 -15.38 7.70 -7.34
CA ALA A 65 -16.40 7.04 -8.15
C ALA A 65 -16.89 5.75 -7.46
N PRO A 66 -18.19 5.41 -7.58
CA PRO A 66 -18.69 4.14 -7.07
C PRO A 66 -17.93 2.95 -7.66
N LEU A 67 -17.56 2.01 -6.79
CA LEU A 67 -16.85 0.80 -7.17
C LEU A 67 -17.80 -0.31 -7.62
N LYS A 68 -17.46 -0.95 -8.74
CA LYS A 68 -18.03 -2.22 -9.17
C LYS A 68 -16.95 -3.28 -9.17
N TYR A 69 -17.25 -4.48 -8.69
CA TYR A 69 -16.26 -5.55 -8.61
C TYR A 69 -16.52 -6.58 -9.70
N THR A 70 -15.52 -6.85 -10.53
CA THR A 70 -15.61 -7.94 -11.51
C THR A 70 -15.64 -9.30 -10.79
N ARG A 71 -16.12 -10.34 -11.48
CA ARG A 71 -16.07 -11.72 -10.97
C ARG A 71 -14.63 -12.14 -10.63
N HIS A 72 -13.67 -11.75 -11.46
CA HIS A 72 -12.26 -12.08 -11.26
C HIS A 72 -11.70 -11.37 -10.01
N ALA A 73 -12.01 -10.09 -9.81
CA ALA A 73 -11.64 -9.38 -8.59
C ALA A 73 -12.23 -10.05 -7.34
N ARG A 74 -13.54 -10.36 -7.34
CA ARG A 74 -14.21 -11.05 -6.22
C ARG A 74 -13.52 -12.37 -5.86
N CYS A 75 -13.24 -13.20 -6.86
CA CYS A 75 -12.54 -14.47 -6.64
C CYS A 75 -11.15 -14.27 -6.02
N ARG A 76 -10.38 -13.30 -6.53
CA ARG A 76 -9.03 -13.04 -6.02
C ARG A 76 -9.03 -12.41 -4.64
N MET A 77 -10.02 -11.57 -4.34
CA MET A 77 -10.22 -10.98 -3.03
C MET A 77 -10.49 -12.08 -2.00
N GLU A 78 -11.45 -12.95 -2.27
CA GLU A 78 -11.77 -14.08 -1.39
C GLU A 78 -10.57 -15.01 -1.18
N CYS A 79 -9.90 -15.41 -2.27
CA CYS A 79 -8.75 -16.32 -2.20
C CYS A 79 -7.53 -15.74 -1.46
N ARG A 80 -7.39 -14.40 -1.41
CA ARG A 80 -6.25 -13.70 -0.80
C ARG A 80 -6.60 -13.00 0.50
N HIS A 81 -7.83 -13.21 0.99
CA HIS A 81 -8.43 -12.54 2.15
C HIS A 81 -8.36 -11.01 2.09
N VAL A 82 -8.52 -10.43 0.90
CA VAL A 82 -8.57 -8.98 0.72
C VAL A 82 -10.01 -8.51 0.84
N THR A 83 -10.25 -7.55 1.73
CA THR A 83 -11.58 -6.98 1.98
C THR A 83 -11.88 -5.79 1.06
N GLU A 84 -13.15 -5.40 0.96
CA GLU A 84 -13.53 -4.18 0.22
C GLU A 84 -12.94 -2.90 0.85
N ALA A 85 -12.84 -2.84 2.18
CA ALA A 85 -12.26 -1.71 2.89
C ALA A 85 -10.79 -1.51 2.50
N GLU A 86 -10.03 -2.58 2.37
CA GLU A 86 -8.63 -2.51 1.93
C GLU A 86 -8.52 -2.08 0.47
N VAL A 87 -9.41 -2.57 -0.42
CA VAL A 87 -9.47 -2.10 -1.81
C VAL A 87 -9.74 -0.60 -1.90
N VAL A 88 -10.69 -0.09 -1.10
CA VAL A 88 -10.98 1.35 -1.02
C VAL A 88 -9.77 2.12 -0.46
N GLY A 89 -9.14 1.62 0.60
CA GLY A 89 -7.92 2.22 1.16
C GLY A 89 -6.79 2.35 0.13
N ILE A 90 -6.61 1.33 -0.72
CA ILE A 90 -5.64 1.38 -1.84
C ILE A 90 -6.09 2.37 -2.92
N LEU A 91 -7.39 2.50 -3.22
CA LEU A 91 -7.87 3.52 -4.15
C LEU A 91 -7.57 4.93 -3.64
N GLU A 92 -7.71 5.16 -2.33
CA GLU A 92 -7.54 6.46 -1.69
C GLU A 92 -6.08 6.84 -1.51
N THR A 93 -5.23 5.92 -1.06
CA THR A 93 -3.84 6.21 -0.63
C THR A 93 -2.76 5.56 -1.51
N GLY A 94 -3.15 4.62 -2.37
CA GLY A 94 -2.22 3.87 -3.21
C GLY A 94 -1.51 4.74 -4.25
N SER A 95 -0.25 4.39 -4.49
CA SER A 95 0.59 4.99 -5.51
C SER A 95 0.40 4.29 -6.86
N VAL A 96 0.29 5.05 -7.94
CA VAL A 96 0.12 4.47 -9.28
C VAL A 96 1.41 3.81 -9.73
N ASN A 97 1.32 2.54 -10.11
CA ASN A 97 2.37 1.86 -10.85
C ASN A 97 2.15 2.03 -12.36
N ASN A 98 2.89 2.94 -12.97
CA ASN A 98 2.78 3.22 -14.41
C ASN A 98 3.20 2.03 -15.30
N GLU A 99 4.10 1.16 -14.82
CA GLU A 99 4.53 -0.03 -15.58
C GLU A 99 3.46 -1.11 -15.63
N LYS A 100 2.54 -1.11 -14.66
CA LYS A 100 1.44 -2.06 -14.54
C LYS A 100 0.08 -1.47 -14.93
N SER A 101 0.07 -0.19 -15.31
CA SER A 101 -1.12 0.52 -15.80
C SER A 101 -1.10 0.53 -17.33
N ASN A 102 -2.28 0.56 -17.93
CA ASN A 102 -2.45 0.82 -19.36
C ASN A 102 -3.50 1.93 -19.56
N PRO A 103 -3.09 3.21 -19.62
CA PRO A 103 -4.00 4.33 -19.86
C PRO A 103 -4.66 4.35 -21.26
N GLN A 104 -4.24 3.47 -22.17
CA GLN A 104 -4.81 3.31 -23.52
C GLN A 104 -5.64 2.02 -23.65
N ASP A 105 -5.92 1.35 -22.54
CA ASP A 105 -6.70 0.12 -22.53
C ASP A 105 -8.16 0.37 -22.95
N GLU A 106 -8.78 -0.65 -23.55
CA GLU A 106 -10.13 -0.59 -24.07
C GLU A 106 -11.01 -1.68 -23.44
N PRO A 107 -12.30 -1.41 -23.15
CA PRO A 107 -13.04 -0.18 -23.43
C PRO A 107 -12.78 0.96 -22.42
N CYS A 108 -12.10 0.68 -21.31
CA CYS A 108 -11.75 1.67 -20.29
C CYS A 108 -10.25 1.53 -19.96
N PRO A 109 -9.54 2.64 -19.69
CA PRO A 109 -8.15 2.60 -19.28
C PRO A 109 -7.99 1.81 -17.98
N THR A 110 -6.81 1.23 -17.74
CA THR A 110 -6.51 0.50 -16.50
C THR A 110 -5.39 1.16 -15.71
N TYR A 111 -5.59 1.32 -14.41
CA TYR A 111 -4.62 1.89 -13.47
C TYR A 111 -4.34 0.90 -12.33
N ALA A 112 -3.09 0.49 -12.22
CA ALA A 112 -2.61 -0.32 -11.11
C ALA A 112 -2.15 0.60 -9.98
N LEU A 113 -2.80 0.51 -8.82
CA LEU A 113 -2.40 1.22 -7.60
C LEU A 113 -1.78 0.21 -6.62
N GLU A 114 -0.68 0.61 -6.00
CA GLU A 114 0.06 -0.17 -5.02
C GLU A 114 0.13 0.55 -3.68
N GLY A 115 0.01 -0.21 -2.60
CA GLY A 115 0.10 0.32 -1.24
C GLY A 115 -0.05 -0.77 -0.21
N TYR A 116 0.06 -0.38 1.06
CA TYR A 116 -0.19 -1.27 2.18
C TYR A 116 -1.62 -1.05 2.70
N SER A 117 -2.32 -2.14 2.99
CA SER A 117 -3.58 -2.07 3.72
C SER A 117 -3.36 -1.66 5.18
N GLU A 118 -4.44 -1.32 5.89
CA GLU A 118 -4.36 -0.97 7.32
C GLU A 118 -3.79 -2.13 8.17
N GLU A 119 -4.01 -3.37 7.73
CA GLU A 119 -3.50 -4.59 8.38
C GLU A 119 -2.08 -4.96 7.91
N GLY A 120 -1.50 -4.18 7.00
CA GLY A 120 -0.12 -4.33 6.53
C GLY A 120 0.04 -5.28 5.34
N GLN A 121 -1.03 -5.68 4.66
CA GLN A 121 -0.92 -6.46 3.42
C GLN A 121 -0.47 -5.55 2.26
N HIS A 122 0.56 -5.95 1.53
CA HIS A 122 1.05 -5.20 0.38
C HIS A 122 0.24 -5.57 -0.87
N LEU A 123 -0.61 -4.65 -1.31
CA LEU A 123 -1.60 -4.90 -2.34
C LEU A 123 -1.29 -4.11 -3.61
N ARG A 124 -1.52 -4.76 -4.76
CA ARG A 124 -1.75 -4.11 -6.05
C ARG A 124 -3.21 -4.33 -6.46
N VAL A 125 -3.94 -3.24 -6.66
CA VAL A 125 -5.31 -3.28 -7.17
C VAL A 125 -5.37 -2.60 -8.52
N VAL A 126 -6.00 -3.25 -9.50
CA VAL A 126 -6.20 -2.69 -10.84
C VAL A 126 -7.61 -2.13 -10.94
N PHE A 127 -7.71 -0.83 -11.20
CA PHE A 127 -8.94 -0.09 -11.37
C PHE A 127 -9.13 0.30 -12.85
N ALA A 128 -10.34 0.14 -13.34
CA ALA A 128 -10.77 0.59 -14.66
C ALA A 128 -11.87 1.64 -14.53
N PRO A 129 -11.54 2.94 -14.51
CA PRO A 129 -12.54 4.00 -14.48
C PRO A 129 -13.27 4.05 -15.82
N CYS A 130 -14.56 3.73 -15.79
CA CYS A 130 -15.50 3.97 -16.88
C CYS A 130 -16.40 5.16 -16.49
N GLU A 131 -17.25 5.66 -17.39
CA GLU A 131 -17.99 6.94 -17.25
C GLU A 131 -18.54 7.20 -15.83
N ASP A 132 -19.42 6.33 -15.33
CA ASP A 132 -20.10 6.56 -14.04
C ASP A 132 -19.54 5.74 -12.87
N THR A 133 -18.72 4.73 -13.15
CA THR A 133 -18.26 3.77 -12.14
C THR A 133 -16.86 3.29 -12.42
N THR A 134 -16.11 3.02 -11.36
CA THR A 134 -14.78 2.41 -11.46
C THR A 134 -14.88 0.92 -11.20
N SER A 135 -14.47 0.12 -12.16
CA SER A 135 -14.44 -1.33 -12.01
C SER A 135 -13.14 -1.77 -11.35
N VAL A 136 -13.24 -2.58 -10.30
CA VAL A 136 -12.11 -3.32 -9.71
C VAL A 136 -11.91 -4.57 -10.54
N VAL A 137 -10.80 -4.61 -11.30
CA VAL A 137 -10.49 -5.68 -12.25
C VAL A 137 -9.83 -6.86 -11.55
N THR A 138 -8.84 -6.60 -10.69
CA THR A 138 -8.09 -7.64 -9.99
C THR A 138 -7.43 -7.10 -8.73
N CYS A 139 -7.20 -7.98 -7.75
CA CYS A 139 -6.52 -7.69 -6.49
C CYS A 139 -5.38 -8.69 -6.32
N ILE A 140 -4.18 -8.21 -6.03
CA ILE A 140 -2.95 -9.00 -5.97
C ILE A 140 -2.23 -8.69 -4.67
N ASP A 141 -1.93 -9.73 -3.90
CA ASP A 141 -0.94 -9.67 -2.82
C ASP A 141 0.46 -9.75 -3.45
N LEU A 142 1.30 -8.76 -3.18
CA LEU A 142 2.64 -8.66 -3.75
C LEU A 142 3.71 -9.39 -2.95
N ASP A 143 3.43 -9.70 -1.69
CA ASP A 143 4.40 -10.30 -0.77
C ASP A 143 4.15 -11.80 -0.59
N LYS A 144 2.95 -12.28 -0.92
CA LYS A 144 2.57 -13.69 -0.81
C LYS A 144 1.95 -14.24 -2.08
N ASP A 145 2.40 -15.42 -2.47
CA ASP A 145 1.77 -16.20 -3.52
C ASP A 145 0.62 -17.04 -2.97
N TRP A 146 -0.50 -17.04 -3.70
CA TRP A 146 -1.74 -17.70 -3.31
C TRP A 146 -2.20 -18.57 -4.49
N SER A 147 -2.33 -19.88 -4.26
CA SER A 147 -2.85 -20.82 -5.25
C SER A 147 -4.36 -20.64 -5.41
N CYS A 148 -4.78 -19.81 -6.37
CA CYS A 148 -6.17 -19.51 -6.66
C CYS A 148 -6.61 -20.09 -8.00
N SER A 149 -7.80 -20.69 -8.05
CA SER A 149 -8.42 -21.17 -9.30
C SER A 149 -9.47 -20.18 -9.80
N CYS A 150 -9.05 -18.93 -10.09
CA CYS A 150 -9.92 -17.87 -10.58
C CYS A 150 -9.89 -17.82 -12.12
N ASN A 151 -11.02 -18.15 -12.75
CA ASN A 151 -11.28 -17.97 -14.18
C ASN A 151 -12.29 -16.84 -14.41
#